data_AF-A0A2D6FK35-F1
#
_entry.id   AF-A0A2D6FK35-F1
#
_cell.length_a   1.000
_cell.length_b   1.000
_cell.length_c   1.000
_cell.angle_alpha   90.00
_cell.angle_beta   90.00
_cell.angle_gamma   90.00
#
_symmetry.space_group_name_H-M   'P 1'
#
loop_
_entity.id
_entity.type
_entity.pdbx_description
1 polymer ?
#
loop_
_entity_poly.entity_id
_entity_poly.type
_entity_poly.pdbx_seq_one_letter_code
_entity_poly.pdbx_strand_id
1 'polypeptide(L)'
;MDTWFDGNGKLVDYAEVIDNIEEHYNNNGTVYVGSDSHLYKRNFILSSAIILHGADGQKGGRYFITRAKFRPEPFNSLAKRIITEAEKTIMVSRNIVDLYPDIKIELHVDVSNVDKNEATSNLAQTVIGYVVGNGFNCKVKPNAFAAATVADKHSK
;
A
#
# COMPACT_ATOMS: atom_id res chain seq x y z
N MET A 1 -17.47 4.54 -4.09
CA MET A 1 -16.07 4.95 -3.84
C MET A 1 -15.63 4.38 -2.52
N ASP A 2 -14.36 3.99 -2.41
CA ASP A 2 -13.78 3.49 -1.15
C ASP A 2 -13.80 4.61 -0.09
N THR A 3 -14.02 4.24 1.17
CA THR A 3 -14.04 5.18 2.30
C THR A 3 -12.61 5.40 2.82
N TRP A 4 -12.15 6.64 2.89
CA TRP A 4 -10.80 6.98 3.34
C TRP A 4 -10.80 7.65 4.71
N PHE A 5 -9.71 7.45 5.44
CA PHE A 5 -9.46 8.06 6.74
C PHE A 5 -8.03 8.61 6.80
N ASP A 6 -7.82 9.69 7.54
CA ASP A 6 -6.47 10.15 7.89
C ASP A 6 -5.83 9.31 9.00
N GLY A 7 -4.58 9.62 9.34
CA GLY A 7 -3.85 8.93 10.41
C GLY A 7 -4.42 9.10 11.83
N ASN A 8 -5.37 10.02 12.03
CA ASN A 8 -6.10 10.20 13.29
C ASN A 8 -7.46 9.48 13.29
N GLY A 9 -7.84 8.85 12.18
CA GLY A 9 -9.13 8.18 12.01
C GLY A 9 -10.28 9.11 11.64
N LYS A 10 -10.00 10.37 11.24
CA LYS A 10 -11.02 11.26 10.68
C LYS A 10 -11.38 10.78 9.28
N LEU A 11 -12.67 10.78 8.95
CA LEU A 11 -13.16 10.51 7.60
C LEU A 11 -12.66 11.58 6.62
N VAL A 12 -12.17 11.16 5.46
CA VAL A 12 -11.63 12.02 4.40
C VAL A 12 -12.23 11.58 3.07
N ASP A 13 -12.67 12.54 2.26
CA ASP A 13 -13.14 12.25 0.91
C ASP A 13 -11.97 11.95 -0.01
N TYR A 14 -12.17 11.10 -1.01
CA TYR A 14 -11.08 10.74 -1.93
C TYR A 14 -10.53 11.96 -2.69
N ALA A 15 -11.38 12.95 -2.98
CA ALA A 15 -10.94 14.22 -3.57
C ALA A 15 -9.93 14.95 -2.66
N GLU A 16 -10.20 15.02 -1.35
CA GLU A 16 -9.26 15.61 -0.39
C GLU A 16 -7.95 14.81 -0.34
N VAL A 17 -8.00 13.48 -0.45
CA VAL A 17 -6.78 12.65 -0.57
C VAL A 17 -5.96 13.04 -1.80
N ILE A 18 -6.61 13.25 -2.95
CA ILE A 18 -5.96 13.67 -4.20
C ILE A 18 -5.35 15.08 -4.09
N ASP A 19 -6.07 16.03 -3.50
CA ASP A 19 -5.57 17.41 -3.30
C ASP A 19 -4.28 17.41 -2.45
N ASN A 20 -4.27 16.56 -1.41
CA ASN A 20 -3.10 16.38 -0.54
C ASN A 20 -1.91 15.74 -1.28
N ILE A 21 -2.17 14.80 -2.17
CA ILE A 21 -1.15 14.18 -3.02
C ILE A 21 -0.58 15.22 -3.99
N GLU A 22 -1.42 16.05 -4.59
CA GLU A 22 -1.00 17.12 -5.51
C GLU A 22 -0.07 18.12 -4.81
N GLU A 23 -0.48 18.62 -3.64
CA GLU A 23 0.35 19.53 -2.83
C GLU A 23 1.70 18.88 -2.49
N HIS A 24 1.70 17.61 -2.09
CA HIS A 24 2.91 16.87 -1.74
C HIS A 24 3.83 16.65 -2.95
N TYR A 25 3.25 16.32 -4.10
CA TYR A 25 3.94 16.15 -5.37
C TYR A 25 4.60 17.45 -5.85
N ASN A 26 3.86 18.56 -5.80
CA ASN A 26 4.36 19.89 -6.18
C ASN A 26 5.52 20.37 -5.29
N ASN A 27 5.65 19.81 -4.08
CA ASN A 27 6.76 20.04 -3.16
C ASN A 27 7.82 18.92 -3.20
N ASN A 28 8.01 18.25 -4.34
CA ASN A 28 9.03 17.23 -4.59
C ASN A 28 8.95 15.95 -3.73
N GLY A 29 7.83 15.75 -3.04
CA GLY A 29 7.62 14.64 -2.13
C GLY A 29 7.54 13.27 -2.80
N THR A 30 7.72 12.21 -2.01
CA THR A 30 7.55 10.82 -2.46
C THR A 30 6.27 10.23 -1.85
N VAL A 31 5.50 9.53 -2.68
CA VAL A 31 4.31 8.80 -2.27
C VAL A 31 4.65 7.33 -2.08
N TYR A 32 4.28 6.76 -0.95
CA TYR A 32 4.47 5.34 -0.66
C TYR A 32 3.11 4.67 -0.53
N VAL A 33 2.92 3.56 -1.23
CA VAL A 33 1.64 2.83 -1.21
C VAL A 33 1.89 1.39 -0.79
N GLY A 34 1.06 0.87 0.10
CA GLY A 34 1.14 -0.53 0.52
C GLY A 34 -0.19 -1.02 1.06
N SER A 35 -0.44 -2.32 0.90
CA SER A 35 -1.62 -2.97 1.45
C SER A 35 -1.23 -4.18 2.29
N ASP A 36 -2.07 -4.50 3.25
CA ASP A 36 -1.94 -5.66 4.12
C ASP A 36 -3.33 -6.19 4.49
N SER A 37 -3.45 -7.51 4.68
CA SER A 37 -4.70 -8.15 5.08
C SER A 37 -4.54 -8.95 6.37
N HIS A 38 -5.53 -8.86 7.26
CA HIS A 38 -5.58 -9.67 8.47
C HIS A 38 -6.96 -10.29 8.69
N LEU A 39 -6.98 -11.52 9.22
CA LEU A 39 -8.21 -12.17 9.62
C LEU A 39 -8.72 -11.53 10.92
N TYR A 40 -9.87 -10.86 10.83
CA TYR A 40 -10.57 -10.29 11.98
C TYR A 40 -11.95 -10.93 12.12
N LYS A 41 -12.16 -11.67 13.22
CA LYS A 41 -13.36 -12.49 13.47
C LYS A 41 -13.59 -13.52 12.34
N ARG A 42 -14.51 -13.24 11.42
CA ARG A 42 -14.89 -14.14 10.30
C ARG A 42 -14.64 -13.52 8.92
N ASN A 43 -13.92 -12.40 8.85
CA ASN A 43 -13.63 -11.70 7.60
C ASN A 43 -12.17 -11.29 7.54
N PHE A 44 -11.61 -11.21 6.35
CA PHE A 44 -10.35 -10.52 6.13
C PHE A 44 -10.61 -9.01 6.01
N ILE A 45 -9.79 -8.23 6.71
CA ILE A 45 -9.72 -6.78 6.56
C ILE A 45 -8.50 -6.49 5.71
N LEU A 46 -8.72 -6.05 4.47
CA LEU A 46 -7.67 -5.55 3.60
C LEU A 46 -7.58 -4.04 3.80
N SER A 47 -6.43 -3.59 4.25
CA SER A 47 -6.13 -2.18 4.46
C SER A 47 -5.13 -1.71 3.41
N SER A 48 -5.36 -0.54 2.81
CA SER A 48 -4.43 0.09 1.88
C SER A 48 -4.05 1.47 2.36
N ALA A 49 -2.76 1.72 2.47
CA ALA A 49 -2.17 2.96 2.93
C ALA A 49 -1.58 3.75 1.75
N ILE A 50 -1.83 5.06 1.74
CA ILE A 50 -1.10 6.05 0.95
C ILE A 50 -0.35 6.93 1.94
N ILE A 51 0.97 7.01 1.81
CA ILE A 51 1.83 7.80 2.71
C ILE A 51 2.53 8.89 1.92
N LEU A 52 2.46 10.10 2.45
CA LEU A 52 3.11 11.30 1.93
C LEU A 52 4.29 11.63 2.84
N HIS A 53 5.50 11.47 2.32
CA HIS A 53 6.73 11.78 3.06
C HIS A 53 7.85 12.32 2.15
N GLY A 54 8.75 13.12 2.72
CA GLY A 54 9.94 13.65 2.05
C GLY A 54 9.69 14.83 1.11
N ALA A 55 8.58 15.58 1.28
CA ALA A 55 8.41 16.85 0.58
C ALA A 55 9.31 17.95 1.18
N ASP A 56 9.64 18.95 0.37
CA ASP A 56 10.47 20.09 0.77
C ASP A 56 9.82 20.84 1.94
N GLY A 57 10.58 21.01 3.03
CA GLY A 57 10.10 21.66 4.25
C GLY A 57 9.10 20.84 5.09
N GLN A 58 8.76 19.62 4.69
CA GLN A 58 7.84 18.75 5.43
C GLN A 58 8.45 18.29 6.75
N LYS A 59 7.66 18.37 7.83
CA LYS A 59 8.00 17.79 9.15
C LYS A 59 7.10 16.58 9.41
N GLY A 60 7.72 15.41 9.59
CA GLY A 60 6.99 14.15 9.78
C GLY A 60 6.36 13.63 8.48
N GLY A 61 5.38 12.74 8.61
CA GLY A 61 4.65 12.17 7.48
C GLY A 61 3.14 12.26 7.68
N ARG A 62 2.40 12.20 6.57
CA ARG A 62 0.94 12.10 6.54
C ARG A 62 0.57 10.78 5.87
N TYR A 63 -0.52 10.15 6.28
CA TYR A 63 -1.03 8.99 5.56
C TYR A 63 -2.55 8.95 5.56
N PHE A 64 -3.07 8.28 4.55
CA PHE A 64 -4.47 7.98 4.37
C PHE A 64 -4.65 6.47 4.29
N ILE A 65 -5.76 5.98 4.83
CA ILE A 65 -6.07 4.56 4.88
C ILE A 65 -7.48 4.31 4.36
N THR A 66 -7.62 3.27 3.55
CA THR A 66 -8.92 2.69 3.21
C THR A 66 -8.94 1.22 3.62
N ARG A 67 -10.14 0.69 3.85
CA ARG A 67 -10.35 -0.69 4.30
C ARG A 67 -11.50 -1.34 3.53
N ALA A 68 -11.29 -2.59 3.13
CA ALA A 68 -12.32 -3.44 2.56
C ALA A 68 -12.45 -4.75 3.36
N LYS A 69 -13.68 -5.25 3.49
CA LYS A 69 -13.98 -6.50 4.19
C LYS A 69 -14.27 -7.60 3.18
N PHE A 70 -13.59 -8.73 3.33
CA PHE A 70 -13.78 -9.90 2.49
C PHE A 70 -14.20 -11.10 3.33
N ARG A 71 -15.10 -11.94 2.80
CA ARG A 71 -15.36 -13.26 3.38
C ARG A 71 -14.09 -14.12 3.29
N PRO A 72 -13.96 -15.23 4.04
CA PRO A 72 -12.74 -16.04 4.03
C PRO A 72 -12.49 -16.79 2.73
N GLU A 73 -13.54 -17.21 2.02
CA GLU A 73 -13.46 -18.07 0.83
C GLU A 73 -12.56 -17.59 -0.33
N PRO A 74 -12.38 -16.28 -0.61
CA PRO A 74 -11.40 -15.78 -1.57
C PRO A 74 -9.94 -15.80 -1.04
N PHE A 75 -9.71 -15.91 0.27
CA PHE A 75 -8.42 -15.70 0.97
C PHE A 75 -7.84 -17.02 1.55
N ASN A 76 -8.18 -18.17 0.98
CA ASN A 76 -7.86 -19.49 1.55
C ASN A 76 -6.38 -19.89 1.52
N SER A 77 -5.49 -19.14 0.85
CA SER A 77 -4.06 -19.43 0.83
C SER A 77 -3.22 -18.17 0.99
N LEU A 78 -2.08 -18.29 1.67
CA LEU A 78 -1.13 -17.19 1.86
C LEU A 78 -0.74 -16.52 0.53
N ALA A 79 -0.53 -17.32 -0.52
CA ALA A 79 -0.22 -16.82 -1.85
C ALA A 79 -1.33 -15.92 -2.42
N LYS A 80 -2.60 -16.32 -2.31
CA LYS A 80 -3.72 -15.50 -2.78
C LYS A 80 -3.82 -14.18 -2.01
N ARG A 81 -3.57 -14.20 -0.69
CA ARG A 81 -3.60 -13.00 0.15
C ARG A 81 -2.55 -11.98 -0.30
N ILE A 82 -1.30 -12.43 -0.41
CA ILE A 82 -0.18 -11.57 -0.81
C ILE A 82 -0.37 -11.03 -2.22
N ILE A 83 -0.83 -11.86 -3.17
CA ILE A 83 -1.16 -11.40 -4.53
C ILE A 83 -2.27 -10.35 -4.49
N THR A 84 -3.34 -10.58 -3.72
CA THR A 84 -4.46 -9.62 -3.58
C THR A 84 -3.99 -8.29 -2.98
N GLU A 85 -3.10 -8.34 -1.98
CA GLU A 85 -2.49 -7.14 -1.37
C GLU A 85 -1.66 -6.37 -2.41
N ALA A 86 -0.88 -7.06 -3.23
CA ALA A 86 -0.11 -6.45 -4.31
C ALA A 86 -1.02 -5.85 -5.40
N GLU A 87 -2.05 -6.57 -5.83
CA GLU A 87 -3.05 -6.08 -6.79
C GLU A 87 -3.73 -4.81 -6.29
N LYS A 88 -4.18 -4.79 -5.03
CA LYS A 88 -4.81 -3.60 -4.44
C LYS A 88 -3.83 -2.44 -4.35
N THR A 89 -2.58 -2.70 -3.99
CA THR A 89 -1.51 -1.69 -3.95
C THR A 89 -1.27 -1.08 -5.34
N ILE A 90 -1.12 -1.91 -6.37
CA ILE A 90 -0.94 -1.48 -7.77
C ILE A 90 -2.14 -0.66 -8.23
N MET A 91 -3.38 -1.11 -7.95
CA MET A 91 -4.58 -0.39 -8.35
C MET A 91 -4.67 1.00 -7.71
N VAL A 92 -4.39 1.11 -6.41
CA VAL A 92 -4.36 2.42 -5.72
C VAL A 92 -3.27 3.31 -6.33
N SER A 93 -2.09 2.78 -6.59
CA SER A 93 -0.99 3.53 -7.22
C SER A 93 -1.30 3.98 -8.65
N ARG A 94 -2.00 3.16 -9.44
CA ARG A 94 -2.40 3.50 -10.80
C ARG A 94 -3.34 4.70 -10.84
N ASN A 95 -4.35 4.73 -9.97
CA ASN A 95 -5.26 5.87 -9.87
C ASN A 95 -4.52 7.19 -9.57
N ILE A 96 -3.38 7.13 -8.87
CA ILE A 96 -2.56 8.31 -8.57
C ILE A 96 -1.71 8.70 -9.78
N VAL A 97 -1.01 7.73 -10.41
CA VAL A 97 -0.14 7.98 -11.57
C VAL A 97 -0.91 8.43 -12.80
N ASP A 98 -2.14 7.95 -13.00
CA ASP A 98 -2.99 8.38 -14.12
C ASP A 98 -3.35 9.87 -14.02
N LEU A 99 -3.38 10.43 -12.80
CA LEU A 99 -3.58 11.86 -12.55
C LEU A 99 -2.26 12.65 -12.56
N TYR A 100 -1.19 12.05 -12.04
CA TYR A 100 0.14 12.67 -11.91
C TYR A 100 1.24 11.75 -12.46
N PRO A 101 1.46 11.73 -13.79
CA PRO A 101 2.37 10.76 -14.42
C PRO A 101 3.82 10.81 -13.94
N ASP A 102 4.30 12.00 -13.56
CA ASP A 102 5.69 12.24 -13.13
C ASP A 102 5.88 12.13 -11.60
N ILE A 103 4.85 11.68 -10.86
CA ILE A 103 4.93 11.55 -9.40
C ILE A 103 5.95 10.49 -8.97
N LYS A 104 6.75 10.81 -7.95
CA LYS A 104 7.63 9.83 -7.30
C LYS A 104 6.79 8.90 -6.44
N ILE A 105 6.60 7.67 -6.91
CA ILE A 105 5.81 6.66 -6.20
C ILE A 105 6.60 5.36 -5.98
N GLU A 106 6.53 4.82 -4.77
CA GLU A 106 7.16 3.56 -4.38
C GLU A 106 6.13 2.63 -3.74
N LEU A 107 6.08 1.38 -4.21
CA LEU A 107 5.14 0.37 -3.74
C LEU A 107 5.81 -0.56 -2.75
N HIS A 108 5.17 -0.74 -1.60
CA HIS A 108 5.66 -1.52 -0.48
C HIS A 108 4.82 -2.79 -0.38
N VAL A 109 5.47 -3.94 -0.43
CA VAL A 109 4.83 -5.24 -0.29
C VAL A 109 5.32 -5.90 0.99
N ASP A 110 4.39 -6.41 1.80
CA ASP A 110 4.75 -7.15 3.01
C ASP A 110 5.15 -8.61 2.72
N VAL A 111 6.40 -8.77 2.27
CA VAL A 111 7.07 -10.07 2.17
C VAL A 111 8.48 -9.99 2.75
N SER A 112 9.02 -11.12 3.22
CA SER A 112 10.41 -11.24 3.66
C SER A 112 11.38 -11.10 2.49
N ASN A 113 12.60 -10.60 2.79
CA ASN A 113 13.64 -10.51 1.77
C ASN A 113 14.01 -11.91 1.22
N VAL A 114 14.29 -11.96 -0.08
CA VAL A 114 14.43 -13.16 -0.92
C VAL A 114 15.61 -14.06 -0.47
N ASP A 115 16.55 -13.51 0.30
CA ASP A 115 17.82 -14.14 0.71
C ASP A 115 17.71 -15.28 1.74
N LYS A 116 16.50 -15.72 2.12
CA LYS A 116 16.31 -16.71 3.22
C LYS A 116 16.07 -18.17 2.82
N ASN A 117 16.09 -18.56 1.54
CA ASN A 117 15.86 -19.96 1.11
C ASN A 117 14.57 -20.60 1.69
N GLU A 118 13.55 -19.79 2.01
CA GLU A 118 12.25 -20.28 2.48
C GLU A 118 11.25 -20.36 1.32
N ALA A 119 10.19 -21.17 1.44
CA ALA A 119 9.11 -21.28 0.45
C ALA A 119 8.43 -19.93 0.13
N THR A 120 8.53 -18.95 1.03
CA THR A 120 8.12 -17.55 0.89
C THR A 120 8.96 -16.77 -0.12
N SER A 121 10.19 -17.20 -0.43
CA SER A 121 11.11 -16.54 -1.37
C SER A 121 10.60 -16.55 -2.82
N ASN A 122 10.02 -17.68 -3.27
CA ASN A 122 9.43 -17.78 -4.61
C ASN A 122 8.22 -16.85 -4.78
N LEU A 123 7.37 -16.76 -3.74
CA LEU A 123 6.22 -15.87 -3.75
C LEU A 123 6.66 -14.40 -3.70
N ALA A 124 7.67 -14.07 -2.89
CA ALA A 124 8.25 -12.73 -2.85
C ALA A 124 8.77 -12.31 -4.22
N GLN A 125 9.56 -13.15 -4.91
CA GLN A 125 10.03 -12.88 -6.26
C GLN A 125 8.88 -12.68 -7.26
N THR A 126 7.85 -13.53 -7.18
CA THR A 126 6.67 -13.44 -8.04
C THR A 126 5.97 -12.08 -7.89
N VAL A 127 5.78 -11.65 -6.64
CA VAL A 127 5.04 -10.42 -6.33
C VAL A 127 5.88 -9.18 -6.63
N ILE A 128 7.17 -9.20 -6.34
CA ILE A 128 8.11 -8.15 -6.77
C ILE A 128 8.08 -8.02 -8.29
N GLY A 129 8.19 -9.14 -9.00
CA GLY A 129 8.10 -9.18 -10.47
C GLY A 129 6.78 -8.64 -10.99
N TYR A 130 5.68 -8.91 -10.30
CA TYR A 130 4.35 -8.38 -10.65
C TYR A 130 4.25 -6.86 -10.50
N VAL A 131 4.77 -6.31 -9.39
CA VAL A 131 4.82 -4.85 -9.17
C VAL A 131 5.72 -4.18 -10.20
N VAL A 132 6.93 -4.71 -10.42
CA VAL A 132 7.89 -4.17 -11.39
C VAL A 132 7.38 -4.30 -12.83
N GLY A 133 6.70 -5.40 -13.16
CA GLY A 133 6.05 -5.60 -14.46
C GLY A 133 4.92 -4.60 -14.73
N ASN A 134 4.35 -4.00 -13.67
CA ASN A 134 3.43 -2.87 -13.76
C ASN A 134 4.16 -1.52 -13.75
N GLY A 135 5.49 -1.47 -13.95
CA GLY A 135 6.23 -0.21 -14.08
C GLY A 135 6.44 0.55 -12.78
N PHE A 136 6.31 -0.11 -11.63
CA PHE A 136 6.47 0.49 -10.31
C PHE A 136 7.75 0.05 -9.61
N ASN A 137 8.36 0.95 -8.85
CA ASN A 137 9.42 0.59 -7.91
C ASN A 137 8.83 -0.19 -6.74
N CYS A 138 9.45 -1.33 -6.40
CA CYS A 138 9.00 -2.21 -5.33
C CYS A 138 10.01 -2.26 -4.18
N LYS A 139 9.55 -2.11 -2.94
CA LYS A 139 10.30 -2.42 -1.72
C LYS A 139 9.60 -3.49 -0.90
N VAL A 140 10.41 -4.31 -0.25
CA VAL A 140 9.99 -5.38 0.66
C VAL A 140 10.61 -5.17 2.05
N LYS A 141 10.28 -6.00 3.04
CA LYS A 141 10.86 -5.89 4.39
C LYS A 141 12.40 -5.97 4.32
N PRO A 142 13.13 -5.14 5.09
CA PRO A 142 12.65 -4.25 6.16
C PRO A 142 12.20 -2.85 5.70
N ASN A 143 12.28 -2.53 4.41
CA ASN A 143 12.04 -1.17 3.90
C ASN A 143 10.56 -0.89 3.56
N ALA A 144 9.71 -1.91 3.56
CA ALA A 144 8.30 -1.85 3.15
C ALA A 144 7.33 -1.25 4.21
N PHE A 145 7.64 -0.09 4.81
CA PHE A 145 6.86 0.47 5.92
C PHE A 145 5.38 0.78 5.62
N ALA A 146 5.01 1.15 4.39
CA ALA A 146 3.60 1.42 4.04
C ALA A 146 2.70 0.18 4.22
N ALA A 147 3.15 -1.00 3.78
CA ALA A 147 2.45 -2.26 4.05
C ALA A 147 2.73 -2.78 5.47
N ALA A 148 4.01 -2.94 5.81
CA ALA A 148 4.45 -3.65 7.01
C ALA A 148 4.22 -2.92 8.35
N THR A 149 3.90 -1.62 8.31
CA THR A 149 3.67 -0.82 9.52
C THR A 149 2.31 -0.14 9.47
N VAL A 150 2.05 0.65 8.42
CA VAL A 150 0.84 1.49 8.39
C VAL A 150 -0.40 0.68 8.01
N ALA A 151 -0.36 -0.10 6.93
CA ALA A 151 -1.49 -0.95 6.56
C ALA A 151 -1.75 -2.04 7.62
N ASP A 152 -0.69 -2.70 8.11
CA ASP A 152 -0.75 -3.71 9.19
C ASP A 152 -1.40 -3.18 10.48
N LYS A 153 -1.07 -1.96 10.90
CA LYS A 153 -1.72 -1.32 12.06
C LYS A 153 -3.23 -1.19 11.88
N HIS A 154 -3.70 -1.04 10.64
CA HIS A 154 -5.09 -0.78 10.32
C HIS A 154 -5.87 -2.02 9.84
N SER A 155 -5.21 -3.15 9.61
CA SER A 155 -5.82 -4.43 9.24
C SER A 155 -6.22 -5.29 10.46
N LYS A 156 -5.76 -4.91 11.66
CA LYS A 156 -5.99 -5.60 12.95
C LYS A 156 -7.22 -5.12 13.73
#